data_AF-A0A6I3DU35-F1
#
_entry.id   AF-A0A6I3DU35-F1
#
_cell.length_a   1.000
_cell.length_b   1.000
_cell.length_c   1.000
_cell.angle_alpha   90.00
_cell.angle_beta   90.00
_cell.angle_gamma   90.00
#
_symmetry.space_group_name_H-M   'P 1'
#
loop_
_entity.id
_entity.type
_entity.pdbx_description
1 polymer ?
#
loop_
_entity_poly.entity_id
_entity_poly.type
_entity_poly.pdbx_seq_one_letter_code
_entity_poly.pdbx_strand_id
1 'polypeptide(L)'
;MTEATLTPTTEPDNSARYRRLRLFNICVGLAFVAQIAVILKLSKPLSIPLVLGYLNRDPLLKPELIAKPVEVISIGIASSVAIFLACAALDHLLVAFPLRSWYERQLGRRANYARWIEYTFSSSLMVALIVVVVGVRDLGAIIAIIS
;
A
#
# COMPACT_ATOMS: atom_id res chain seq x y z
N MET A 1 -58.38 -18.49 -7.82
CA MET A 1 -56.90 -18.57 -7.83
C MET A 1 -56.41 -17.13 -7.77
N THR A 2 -55.98 -16.68 -6.59
CA THR A 2 -55.63 -15.27 -6.34
C THR A 2 -54.15 -15.08 -6.64
N GLU A 3 -53.82 -14.33 -7.70
CA GLU A 3 -52.44 -13.96 -8.03
C GLU A 3 -51.84 -13.16 -6.88
N ALA A 4 -50.76 -13.67 -6.30
CA ALA A 4 -49.92 -12.90 -5.39
C ALA A 4 -49.19 -11.83 -6.21
N THR A 5 -49.69 -10.60 -6.17
CA THR A 5 -48.99 -9.43 -6.70
C THR A 5 -47.67 -9.26 -5.94
N LEU A 6 -46.57 -9.68 -6.56
CA LEU A 6 -45.22 -9.44 -6.05
C LEU A 6 -44.96 -7.93 -6.14
N THR A 7 -45.07 -7.23 -5.01
CA THR A 7 -44.63 -5.84 -4.91
C THR A 7 -43.15 -5.75 -5.30
N PRO A 8 -42.77 -4.90 -6.28
CA PRO A 8 -41.37 -4.72 -6.64
C PRO A 8 -40.65 -4.18 -5.40
N THR A 9 -39.70 -4.95 -4.88
CA THR A 9 -38.85 -4.51 -3.78
C THR A 9 -38.06 -3.31 -4.28
N THR A 10 -38.39 -2.12 -3.78
CA THR A 10 -37.63 -0.91 -4.05
C THR A 10 -36.21 -1.11 -3.49
N GLU A 11 -35.22 -1.14 -4.39
CA GLU A 11 -33.81 -1.12 -4.00
C GLU A 11 -33.59 0.03 -2.99
N PRO A 12 -32.91 -0.22 -1.85
CA PRO A 12 -32.72 0.81 -0.85
C PRO A 12 -31.95 2.00 -1.43
N ASP A 13 -32.45 3.21 -1.22
CA ASP A 13 -31.78 4.45 -1.66
C ASP A 13 -30.43 4.61 -0.93
N ASN A 14 -29.37 4.19 -1.61
CA ASN A 14 -28.00 4.24 -1.12
C ASN A 14 -27.34 5.62 -1.33
N SER A 15 -28.04 6.62 -1.88
CA SER A 15 -27.47 7.92 -2.24
C SER A 15 -26.88 8.66 -1.04
N ALA A 16 -27.61 8.70 0.08
CA ALA A 16 -27.15 9.33 1.32
C ALA A 16 -25.92 8.62 1.90
N ARG A 17 -25.89 7.28 1.81
CA ARG A 17 -24.76 6.45 2.23
C ARG A 17 -23.51 6.76 1.41
N TYR A 18 -23.62 6.79 0.08
CA TYR A 18 -22.49 7.09 -0.80
C TYR A 18 -22.00 8.53 -0.66
N ARG A 19 -22.89 9.49 -0.40
CA ARG A 19 -22.50 10.87 -0.07
C ARG A 19 -21.65 10.94 1.20
N ARG A 20 -22.06 10.26 2.27
CA ARG A 20 -21.28 10.19 3.53
C ARG A 20 -19.95 9.50 3.32
N LEU A 21 -19.93 8.40 2.55
CA LEU A 21 -18.70 7.67 2.23
C LEU A 21 -17.72 8.52 1.42
N ARG A 22 -18.21 9.33 0.48
CA ARG A 22 -17.38 10.27 -0.27
C ARG A 22 -16.72 11.30 0.65
N LEU A 23 -17.50 11.94 1.53
CA LEU A 23 -16.98 12.89 2.52
C LEU A 23 -15.92 12.24 3.41
N PHE A 24 -16.19 11.02 3.88
CA PHE A 24 -15.23 10.25 4.68
C PHE A 24 -13.92 10.00 3.93
N ASN A 25 -13.98 9.54 2.68
CA ASN A 25 -12.79 9.33 1.85
C ASN A 25 -11.99 10.62 1.64
N ILE A 26 -12.66 11.76 1.41
CA ILE A 26 -11.97 13.05 1.29
C ILE A 26 -11.25 13.42 2.59
N CYS A 27 -11.93 13.32 3.73
CA CYS A 27 -11.33 13.62 5.03
C CYS A 27 -10.11 12.75 5.32
N VAL A 28 -10.20 11.44 5.06
CA VAL A 28 -9.09 10.50 5.26
C VAL A 28 -7.92 10.80 4.30
N GLY A 29 -8.20 11.02 3.02
CA GLY A 29 -7.18 11.38 2.03
C GLY A 29 -6.43 12.66 2.42
N LEU A 30 -7.16 13.70 2.87
CA LEU A 30 -6.54 14.95 3.35
C LEU A 30 -5.73 14.75 4.63
N ALA A 31 -6.18 13.88 5.54
CA ALA A 31 -5.43 13.55 6.74
C ALA A 31 -4.07 12.89 6.40
N PHE A 32 -4.04 11.98 5.41
CA PHE A 32 -2.79 11.40 4.93
C PHE A 32 -1.86 12.45 4.29
N VAL A 33 -2.40 13.36 3.46
CA VAL A 33 -1.62 14.48 2.90
C VAL A 33 -1.00 15.34 4.00
N ALA A 34 -1.76 15.64 5.05
CA ALA A 34 -1.24 16.38 6.20
C ALA A 34 -0.11 15.61 6.92
N GLN A 35 -0.26 14.29 7.12
CA GLN A 35 0.79 13.45 7.71
C GLN A 35 2.07 13.44 6.86
N ILE A 36 1.94 13.34 5.53
CA ILE A 36 3.08 13.42 4.61
C ILE A 36 3.82 14.75 4.80
N ALA A 37 3.09 15.87 4.83
CA ALA A 37 3.68 17.19 5.02
C ALA A 37 4.43 17.31 6.36
N VAL A 38 3.86 16.75 7.44
CA VAL A 38 4.49 16.71 8.77
C VAL A 38 5.78 15.88 8.74
N ILE A 39 5.74 14.69 8.15
CA ILE A 39 6.90 13.79 8.06
C ILE A 39 8.02 14.42 7.26
N LEU A 40 7.72 14.96 6.07
CA LEU A 40 8.74 15.58 5.21
C LEU A 40 9.35 16.82 5.86
N LYS A 41 8.60 17.56 6.68
CA LYS A 41 9.10 18.76 7.37
C LYS A 41 9.92 18.45 8.63
N LEU A 42 9.52 17.43 9.40
CA LEU A 42 10.09 17.15 10.72
C LEU A 42 11.10 16.00 10.75
N SER A 43 11.12 15.15 9.73
CA SER A 43 11.99 13.97 9.71
C SER A 43 13.46 14.33 9.55
N LYS A 44 14.32 13.51 10.16
CA LYS A 44 15.77 13.55 9.94
C LYS A 44 16.12 12.60 8.79
N PRO A 45 17.15 12.91 7.98
CA PRO A 45 17.61 12.00 6.96
C PRO A 45 18.14 10.72 7.60
N LEU A 46 17.42 9.62 7.40
CA LEU A 46 17.83 8.28 7.78
C LEU A 46 17.72 7.39 6.55
N SER A 47 18.87 6.93 6.06
CA SER A 47 18.97 6.01 4.95
C SER A 47 19.60 4.71 5.43
N ILE A 48 19.00 3.59 5.04
CA ILE A 48 19.47 2.25 5.39
C ILE A 48 19.91 1.53 4.12
N PRO A 49 21.18 1.09 4.03
CA PRO A 49 21.69 0.39 2.85
C PRO A 49 21.13 -1.03 2.78
N LEU A 50 20.68 -1.43 1.60
CA LEU A 50 20.34 -2.80 1.26
C LEU A 50 21.47 -3.42 0.46
N VAL A 51 21.77 -4.67 0.81
CA VAL A 51 22.88 -5.42 0.25
C VAL A 51 22.37 -6.61 -0.54
N LEU A 52 23.19 -7.06 -1.48
CA LEU A 52 22.98 -8.31 -2.17
C LEU A 52 24.27 -9.11 -2.12
N GLY A 53 24.17 -10.34 -1.63
CA GLY A 53 25.28 -11.28 -1.59
C GLY A 53 25.36 -12.08 -2.89
N TYR A 54 26.49 -12.01 -3.58
CA TYR A 54 26.76 -12.85 -4.75
C TYR A 54 28.01 -13.70 -4.55
N LEU A 55 27.99 -14.91 -5.10
CA LEU A 55 29.16 -15.79 -5.20
C LEU A 55 30.08 -15.26 -6.31
N ASN A 56 31.22 -14.70 -5.93
CA ASN A 56 32.20 -14.16 -6.89
C ASN A 56 33.27 -15.21 -7.30
N ARG A 57 33.18 -16.45 -6.81
CA ARG A 57 34.09 -17.55 -7.13
C ARG A 57 33.39 -18.91 -7.04
N ASP A 58 34.00 -19.90 -7.67
CA ASP A 58 33.56 -21.30 -7.61
C ASP A 58 33.55 -21.80 -6.15
N PRO A 59 32.36 -22.13 -5.60
CA PRO A 59 32.23 -22.62 -4.24
C PRO A 59 32.94 -23.97 -4.03
N LEU A 60 33.24 -24.72 -5.10
CA LEU A 60 33.95 -26.00 -5.04
C LEU A 60 35.46 -25.84 -4.87
N LEU A 61 36.04 -24.71 -5.30
CA LEU A 61 37.47 -24.44 -5.20
C LEU A 61 37.88 -23.84 -3.85
N LYS A 62 36.98 -23.10 -3.20
CA LYS A 62 37.21 -22.50 -1.87
C LYS A 62 35.88 -22.39 -1.09
N PRO A 63 35.60 -23.35 -0.19
CA PRO A 63 34.34 -23.40 0.57
C PRO A 63 34.16 -22.24 1.57
N GLU A 64 35.21 -21.45 1.82
CA GLU A 64 35.22 -20.32 2.77
C GLU A 64 34.79 -18.98 2.16
N LEU A 65 34.39 -18.93 0.88
CA LEU A 65 33.90 -17.69 0.27
C LEU A 65 32.47 -17.38 0.74
N ILE A 66 32.40 -16.73 1.90
CA ILE A 66 31.24 -15.96 2.34
C ILE A 66 30.90 -14.96 1.23
N ALA A 67 29.65 -15.01 0.75
CA ALA A 67 29.13 -14.07 -0.25
C ALA A 67 29.48 -12.63 0.19
N LYS A 68 30.21 -11.88 -0.64
CA LYS A 68 30.55 -10.50 -0.31
C LYS A 68 29.29 -9.64 -0.47
N PRO A 69 28.75 -9.03 0.60
CA PRO A 69 27.59 -8.16 0.48
C PRO A 69 28.02 -6.90 -0.26
N VAL A 70 27.32 -6.59 -1.35
CA VAL A 70 27.50 -5.32 -2.08
C VAL A 70 26.26 -4.49 -1.84
N GLU A 71 26.43 -3.23 -1.45
CA GLU A 71 25.31 -2.29 -1.36
C GLU A 71 24.76 -2.02 -2.76
N VAL A 72 23.45 -2.20 -2.92
CA VAL A 72 22.76 -2.01 -4.20
C VAL A 72 21.93 -0.73 -4.18
N ILE A 73 21.24 -0.48 -3.06
CA ILE A 73 20.33 0.64 -2.90
C ILE A 73 20.26 1.06 -1.44
N SER A 74 20.14 2.35 -1.19
CA SER A 74 19.89 2.90 0.14
C SER A 74 18.45 3.41 0.24
N ILE A 75 17.68 2.90 1.20
CA ILE A 75 16.28 3.27 1.41
C ILE A 75 16.18 4.36 2.48
N GLY A 76 15.64 5.52 2.09
CA GLY A 76 15.32 6.61 3.02
C GLY A 76 14.02 6.33 3.76
N ILE A 77 14.07 6.13 5.07
CA ILE A 77 12.90 5.72 5.88
C ILE A 77 11.78 6.75 5.79
N ALA A 78 12.08 8.03 5.97
CA ALA A 78 11.08 9.09 5.90
C ALA A 78 10.41 9.17 4.52
N SER A 79 11.21 9.05 3.45
CA SER A 79 10.71 9.07 2.07
C SER A 79 9.81 7.87 1.79
N SER A 80 10.19 6.67 2.22
CA SER A 80 9.38 5.47 2.04
C SER A 80 8.07 5.50 2.83
N VAL A 81 8.10 6.04 4.06
CA VAL A 81 6.87 6.27 4.84
C VAL A 81 5.95 7.27 4.12
N ALA A 82 6.51 8.37 3.60
CA ALA A 82 5.74 9.35 2.82
C ALA A 82 5.12 8.72 1.55
N ILE A 83 5.83 7.80 0.89
CA ILE A 83 5.33 7.10 -0.31
C ILE A 83 4.11 6.23 0.01
N PHE A 84 4.14 5.39 1.05
CA PHE A 84 2.95 4.55 1.33
C PHE A 84 1.75 5.40 1.77
N LEU A 85 1.99 6.48 2.53
CA LEU A 85 0.93 7.44 2.88
C LEU A 85 0.37 8.15 1.64
N ALA A 86 1.22 8.43 0.65
CA ALA A 86 0.79 9.02 -0.61
C ALA A 86 -0.09 8.05 -1.40
N CYS A 87 0.25 6.75 -1.44
CA CYS A 87 -0.61 5.73 -2.04
C CYS A 87 -1.98 5.67 -1.36
N ALA A 88 -2.02 5.67 -0.03
CA ALA A 88 -3.27 5.70 0.73
C ALA A 88 -4.08 6.98 0.45
N ALA A 89 -3.43 8.15 0.44
CA ALA A 89 -4.07 9.41 0.09
C ALA A 89 -4.66 9.39 -1.33
N LEU A 90 -3.89 8.87 -2.29
CA LEU A 90 -4.31 8.74 -3.68
C LEU A 90 -5.52 7.82 -3.82
N ASP A 91 -5.53 6.64 -3.19
CA ASP A 91 -6.68 5.74 -3.24
C ASP A 91 -7.96 6.44 -2.77
N HIS A 92 -7.92 7.04 -1.58
CA HIS A 92 -9.06 7.74 -0.99
C HIS A 92 -9.55 8.91 -1.86
N LEU A 93 -8.64 9.71 -2.43
CA LEU A 93 -9.01 10.82 -3.30
C LEU A 93 -9.52 10.33 -4.66
N LEU A 94 -8.92 9.29 -5.24
CA LEU A 94 -9.36 8.72 -6.51
C LEU A 94 -10.79 8.17 -6.40
N VAL A 95 -11.12 7.41 -5.35
CA VAL A 95 -12.47 6.88 -5.13
C VAL A 95 -13.49 7.95 -4.75
N ALA A 96 -13.04 9.11 -4.24
CA ALA A 96 -13.91 10.24 -3.94
C ALA A 96 -14.22 11.15 -5.15
N PHE A 97 -13.33 11.17 -6.14
CA PHE A 97 -13.40 12.02 -7.32
C PHE A 97 -13.48 11.20 -8.63
N PRO A 98 -12.38 10.97 -9.40
CA PRO A 98 -12.47 10.45 -10.77
C PRO A 98 -13.00 9.02 -10.86
N LEU A 99 -12.74 8.18 -9.86
CA LEU A 99 -13.15 6.77 -9.85
C LEU A 99 -14.45 6.54 -9.08
N ARG A 100 -15.12 7.60 -8.63
CA ARG A 100 -16.31 7.50 -7.77
C ARG A 100 -17.41 6.62 -8.37
N SER A 101 -17.77 6.85 -9.64
CA SER A 101 -18.84 6.09 -10.28
C SER A 101 -18.48 4.60 -10.43
N TRP A 102 -17.21 4.30 -10.70
CA TRP A 102 -16.74 2.91 -10.73
C TRP A 102 -16.77 2.30 -9.32
N TYR A 103 -16.29 3.03 -8.32
CA TYR A 103 -16.25 2.59 -6.93
C TYR A 103 -17.64 2.27 -6.38
N GLU A 104 -18.61 3.17 -6.56
CA GLU A 104 -20.00 2.96 -6.12
C GLU A 104 -20.65 1.74 -6.81
N ARG A 105 -20.35 1.49 -8.10
CA ARG A 105 -20.80 0.28 -8.80
C ARG A 105 -20.23 -1.01 -8.20
N GLN A 106 -18.94 -1.02 -7.85
CA GLN A 106 -18.32 -2.20 -7.22
C GLN A 106 -18.86 -2.42 -5.80
N LEU A 107 -19.12 -1.35 -5.04
CA LEU A 107 -19.75 -1.44 -3.74
C LEU A 107 -21.17 -2.03 -3.81
N GLY A 108 -21.93 -1.73 -4.87
CA GLY A 108 -23.21 -2.38 -5.14
C GLY A 108 -23.07 -3.90 -5.29
N ARG A 109 -21.93 -4.38 -5.79
CA ARG A 109 -21.57 -5.81 -5.91
C ARG A 109 -20.91 -6.37 -4.65
N ARG A 110 -20.95 -5.63 -3.53
CA ARG A 110 -20.30 -5.99 -2.25
C ARG A 110 -18.78 -6.20 -2.36
N ALA A 111 -18.12 -5.54 -3.32
CA ALA A 111 -16.68 -5.62 -3.52
C ALA A 111 -16.03 -4.23 -3.38
N ASN A 112 -14.82 -4.19 -2.81
CA ASN A 112 -13.99 -2.99 -2.78
C ASN A 112 -12.62 -3.29 -3.40
N TYR A 113 -12.56 -3.24 -4.73
CA TYR A 113 -11.32 -3.48 -5.48
C TYR A 113 -10.27 -2.39 -5.26
N ALA A 114 -10.68 -1.14 -5.07
CA ALA A 114 -9.75 -0.02 -4.80
C ALA A 114 -8.85 -0.34 -3.61
N ARG A 115 -9.46 -0.78 -2.50
CA ARG A 115 -8.75 -1.19 -1.29
C ARG A 115 -7.72 -2.29 -1.54
N TRP A 116 -8.11 -3.35 -2.25
CA TRP A 116 -7.20 -4.48 -2.50
C TRP A 116 -6.00 -4.07 -3.36
N ILE A 117 -6.22 -3.18 -4.34
CA ILE A 117 -5.16 -2.66 -5.20
C ILE A 117 -4.20 -1.77 -4.41
N GLU A 118 -4.70 -0.92 -3.52
CA GLU A 118 -3.82 -0.09 -2.67
C GLU A 118 -3.04 -0.95 -1.67
N TYR A 119 -3.70 -1.95 -1.07
CA TYR A 119 -3.06 -2.84 -0.09
C TYR A 119 -1.93 -3.66 -0.68
N THR A 120 -2.03 -4.15 -1.93
CA THR A 120 -0.94 -4.93 -2.53
C THR A 120 0.35 -4.12 -2.64
N PHE A 121 0.27 -2.80 -2.80
CA PHE A 121 1.46 -1.94 -2.86
C PHE A 121 1.86 -1.43 -1.47
N SER A 122 0.91 -0.87 -0.74
CA SER A 122 1.14 -0.19 0.54
C SER A 122 1.57 -1.18 1.63
N SER A 123 0.91 -2.34 1.74
CA SER A 123 1.26 -3.34 2.74
C SER A 123 2.62 -3.99 2.48
N SER A 124 2.95 -4.30 1.20
CA SER A 124 4.28 -4.82 0.84
C SER A 124 5.38 -3.82 1.20
N LEU A 125 5.17 -2.53 0.95
CA LEU A 125 6.13 -1.50 1.36
C LEU A 125 6.24 -1.38 2.89
N MET A 126 5.12 -1.42 3.63
CA MET A 126 5.15 -1.40 5.09
C MET A 126 5.91 -2.60 5.67
N VAL A 127 5.65 -3.81 5.16
CA VAL A 127 6.34 -5.03 5.60
C VAL A 127 7.84 -4.93 5.28
N ALA A 128 8.22 -4.47 4.08
CA ALA A 128 9.63 -4.23 3.75
C ALA A 128 10.30 -3.27 4.74
N LEU A 129 9.64 -2.16 5.08
CA LEU A 129 10.19 -1.19 6.02
C LEU A 129 10.33 -1.76 7.44
N ILE A 130 9.37 -2.54 7.92
CA ILE A 130 9.47 -3.21 9.23
C ILE A 130 10.69 -4.14 9.26
N VAL A 131 10.82 -4.98 8.23
CA VAL A 131 11.93 -5.94 8.09
C VAL A 131 13.29 -5.21 8.05
N VAL A 132 13.36 -4.09 7.33
CA VAL A 132 14.56 -3.25 7.27
C VAL A 132 14.84 -2.59 8.63
N VAL A 133 13.84 -2.07 9.34
CA VAL A 133 14.05 -1.46 10.67
C VAL A 133 14.54 -2.48 11.70
N VAL A 134 14.10 -3.74 11.61
CA VAL A 134 14.53 -4.85 12.49
C VAL A 134 15.98 -5.30 12.23
N GLY A 135 16.57 -4.91 11.11
CA GLY A 135 17.99 -5.17 10.82
C GLY A 135 18.26 -6.08 9.63
N VAL A 136 17.24 -6.55 8.93
CA VAL A 136 17.42 -7.32 7.69
C VAL A 136 17.88 -6.37 6.59
N ARG A 137 19.00 -6.70 5.93
CA ARG A 137 19.61 -5.87 4.88
C ARG A 137 19.65 -6.58 3.52
N ASP A 138 19.51 -7.90 3.52
CA ASP A 138 19.58 -8.69 2.29
C ASP A 138 18.34 -8.46 1.41
N LEU A 139 18.57 -7.95 0.20
CA LEU A 139 17.51 -7.59 -0.73
C LEU A 139 16.73 -8.82 -1.21
N GLY A 140 17.38 -9.98 -1.36
CA GLY A 140 16.72 -11.23 -1.75
C GLY A 140 15.73 -11.71 -0.69
N ALA A 141 16.13 -11.67 0.58
CA ALA A 141 15.27 -12.00 1.71
C ALA A 141 14.08 -11.04 1.82
N ILE A 142 14.30 -9.74 1.64
CA ILE A 142 13.22 -8.74 1.66
C ILE A 142 12.20 -9.02 0.54
N ILE A 143 12.67 -9.27 -0.69
CA ILE A 143 11.79 -9.57 -1.83
C ILE A 143 10.96 -10.82 -1.54
N ALA A 144 11.56 -11.89 -1.03
CA ALA A 144 10.86 -13.13 -0.72
C ALA A 144 9.78 -12.98 0.37
N ILE A 145 9.92 -12.00 1.27
CA ILE A 145 8.93 -11.73 2.32
C ILE A 145 7.72 -10.96 1.78
N ILE A 146 7.91 -10.08 0.80
CA ILE A 146 6.85 -9.16 0.32
C ILE A 146 6.14 -9.62 -0.96
N SER A 147 6.63 -10.71 -1.57
CA SER A 147 6.14 -11.33 -2.81
C SER A 147 4.96 -12.27 -2.60
#